data_AF-A0A3C0TSJ0-F1
#
_entry.id   AF-A0A3C0TSJ0-F1
#
_cell.length_a   1.000
_cell.length_b   1.000
_cell.length_c   1.000
_cell.angle_alpha   90.00
_cell.angle_beta   90.00
_cell.angle_gamma   90.00
#
_symmetry.space_group_name_H-M   'P 1'
#
loop_
_entity.id
_entity.type
_entity.pdbx_description
1 polymer ?
#
loop_
_entity_poly.entity_id
_entity_poly.type
_entity_poly.pdbx_seq_one_letter_code
_entity_poly.pdbx_strand_id
1 'polypeptide(L)'
;MVRQLRQVVTGALELERREKRIGASLEAAPRIHVSDPAIFQAMQGVDINEIAITSGARLISEAVPADAFQLAEVPGVGVINALAAGEKCQRCWMILPEVGTVAGHEDVCQRCADVLATPEQREGGIRN
;
A
#
# COMPACT_ATOMS: atom_id res chain seq x y z
N MET A 1 8.04 17.43 -2.68
CA MET A 1 6.99 16.55 -3.23
C MET A 1 6.63 15.39 -2.31
N VAL A 2 7.53 14.44 -2.02
CA VAL A 2 7.22 13.23 -1.20
C VAL A 2 6.46 13.55 0.11
N ARG A 3 6.90 14.56 0.87
CA ARG A 3 6.23 14.97 2.12
C ARG A 3 4.79 15.46 1.91
N GLN A 4 4.55 16.21 0.83
CA GLN A 4 3.24 16.78 0.51
C GLN A 4 2.26 15.68 0.09
N LEU A 5 2.67 14.76 -0.79
CA LEU A 5 1.84 13.63 -1.17
C LEU A 5 1.50 12.75 0.03
N ARG A 6 2.48 12.45 0.89
CA ARG A 6 2.25 11.72 2.15
C ARG A 6 1.22 12.42 3.03
N GLN A 7 1.25 13.75 3.11
CA GLN A 7 0.30 14.52 3.90
C GLN A 7 -1.14 14.35 3.38
N VAL A 8 -1.35 14.40 2.04
CA VAL A 8 -2.68 14.17 1.45
C VAL A 8 -3.16 12.74 1.74
N VAL A 9 -2.30 11.73 1.52
CA VAL A 9 -2.65 10.33 1.79
C VAL A 9 -3.00 10.13 3.26
N THR A 10 -2.17 10.65 4.18
CA THR A 10 -2.41 10.51 5.61
C THR A 10 -3.71 11.20 6.03
N GLY A 11 -4.01 12.38 5.49
CA GLY A 11 -5.30 13.05 5.71
C GLY A 11 -6.49 12.20 5.28
N ALA A 12 -6.41 11.55 4.12
CA ALA A 12 -7.43 10.61 3.67
C ALA A 12 -7.56 9.41 4.62
N LEU A 13 -6.44 8.83 5.08
CA LEU A 13 -6.47 7.72 6.05
C LEU A 13 -7.11 8.13 7.39
N GLU A 14 -6.85 9.34 7.89
CA GLU A 14 -7.47 9.82 9.12
C GLU A 14 -8.99 9.97 8.99
N LEU A 15 -9.48 10.38 7.80
CA LEU A 15 -10.91 10.41 7.53
C LEU A 15 -11.52 9.00 7.61
N GLU A 16 -10.89 8.00 7.01
CA GLU A 16 -11.33 6.60 7.09
C GLU A 16 -11.36 6.07 8.53
N ARG A 17 -10.35 6.41 9.36
CA ARG A 17 -10.33 6.02 10.78
C ARG A 17 -11.43 6.68 11.58
N ARG A 18 -11.66 7.97 11.35
CA ARG A 18 -12.76 8.71 11.99
C ARG A 18 -14.11 8.08 11.66
N GLU A 19 -14.26 7.59 10.45
CA GLU A 19 -15.47 6.92 9.95
C GLU A 19 -15.46 5.40 10.25
N LYS A 20 -14.47 4.91 11.00
CA LYS A 20 -14.32 3.53 11.48
C LYS A 20 -14.27 2.48 10.36
N ARG A 21 -13.85 2.87 9.15
CA ARG A 21 -13.67 1.94 8.03
C ARG A 21 -12.36 1.18 8.09
N ILE A 22 -11.33 1.75 8.73
CA ILE A 22 -10.04 1.09 8.99
C ILE A 22 -9.62 1.33 10.45
N GLY A 23 -8.90 0.37 11.02
CA GLY A 23 -8.20 0.52 12.30
C GLY A 23 -6.76 1.01 12.13
N ALA A 24 -6.03 0.43 11.19
CA ALA A 24 -4.62 0.71 10.91
C ALA A 24 -4.40 1.14 9.44
N SER A 25 -3.31 1.88 9.16
CA SER A 25 -2.96 2.27 7.78
C SER A 25 -2.77 1.06 6.86
N LEU A 26 -2.26 -0.06 7.39
CA LEU A 26 -2.04 -1.29 6.65
C LEU A 26 -3.34 -1.93 6.14
N GLU A 27 -4.51 -1.54 6.64
CA GLU A 27 -5.79 -1.99 6.10
C GLU A 27 -6.17 -1.29 4.79
N ALA A 28 -5.44 -0.24 4.40
CA ALA A 28 -5.75 0.57 3.23
C ALA A 28 -4.88 0.26 2.00
N ALA A 29 -5.46 0.55 0.83
CA ALA A 29 -4.82 0.57 -0.47
C ALA A 29 -5.20 1.85 -1.26
N PRO A 30 -4.70 3.04 -0.88
CA PRO A 30 -5.15 4.30 -1.45
C PRO A 30 -4.87 4.42 -2.95
N ARG A 31 -5.83 5.02 -3.68
CA ARG A 31 -5.66 5.45 -5.07
C ARG A 31 -5.38 6.95 -5.09
N ILE A 32 -4.16 7.32 -5.47
CA ILE A 32 -3.68 8.70 -5.49
C ILE A 32 -3.76 9.22 -6.93
N HIS A 33 -4.75 10.06 -7.19
CA HIS A 33 -4.92 10.76 -8.45
C HIS A 33 -4.06 12.03 -8.45
N VAL A 34 -3.29 12.21 -9.51
CA VAL A 34 -2.44 13.38 -9.72
C VAL A 34 -2.74 13.96 -11.10
N SER A 35 -3.28 15.17 -11.12
CA SER A 35 -3.62 15.86 -12.37
C SER A 35 -2.44 16.57 -13.03
N ASP A 36 -1.39 16.90 -12.26
CA ASP A 36 -0.17 17.53 -12.77
C ASP A 36 0.87 16.47 -13.20
N PRO A 37 1.21 16.38 -14.50
CA PRO A 37 2.22 15.43 -14.98
C PRO A 37 3.59 15.60 -14.29
N ALA A 38 3.99 16.81 -13.91
CA ALA A 38 5.28 17.04 -13.26
C ALA A 38 5.32 16.41 -11.86
N ILE A 39 4.21 16.50 -11.11
CA ILE A 39 4.07 15.84 -9.81
C ILE A 39 4.11 14.32 -9.99
N PHE A 40 3.36 13.81 -10.98
CA PHE A 40 3.34 12.37 -11.27
C PHE A 40 4.73 11.83 -11.60
N GLN A 41 5.48 12.52 -12.47
CA GLN A 41 6.85 12.16 -12.83
C GLN A 41 7.80 12.23 -11.62
N ALA A 42 7.68 13.25 -10.76
CA ALA A 42 8.50 13.38 -9.56
C ALA A 42 8.28 12.27 -8.53
N MET A 43 7.16 11.54 -8.63
CA MET A 43 6.81 10.43 -7.74
C MET A 43 7.05 9.06 -8.38
N GLN A 44 7.51 9.00 -9.64
CA GLN A 44 7.91 7.75 -10.27
C GLN A 44 9.08 7.12 -9.50
N GLY A 45 8.99 5.81 -9.26
CA GLY A 45 10.01 5.04 -8.52
C GLY A 45 9.98 5.23 -7.00
N VAL A 46 9.10 6.09 -6.48
CA VAL A 46 8.92 6.25 -5.03
C VAL A 46 7.94 5.18 -4.52
N ASP A 47 8.35 4.40 -3.51
CA ASP A 47 7.45 3.43 -2.88
C ASP A 47 6.47 4.13 -1.92
N ILE A 48 5.28 4.42 -2.44
CA ILE A 48 4.23 5.10 -1.68
C ILE A 48 3.71 4.21 -0.53
N ASN A 49 3.74 2.88 -0.67
CA ASN A 49 3.32 1.96 0.39
C ASN A 49 4.19 2.13 1.62
N GLU A 50 5.51 2.22 1.43
CA GLU A 50 6.47 2.43 2.51
C GLU A 50 6.26 3.80 3.19
N ILE A 51 6.08 4.85 2.40
CA ILE A 51 5.98 6.21 2.90
C ILE A 51 4.65 6.47 3.63
N ALA A 52 3.56 5.87 3.17
CA ALA A 52 2.22 5.99 3.75
C ALA A 52 1.88 4.87 4.76
N ILE A 53 2.73 3.85 4.86
CA ILE A 53 2.56 2.66 5.71
C ILE A 53 1.24 1.95 5.39
N THR A 54 0.95 1.76 4.11
CA THR A 54 -0.25 1.09 3.61
C THR A 54 0.13 -0.24 2.97
N SER A 55 -0.80 -1.20 2.91
CA SER A 55 -0.52 -2.49 2.25
C SER A 55 -0.65 -2.43 0.73
N GLY A 56 -1.31 -1.39 0.22
CA GLY A 56 -1.32 -1.04 -1.18
C GLY A 56 -1.28 0.47 -1.38
N ALA A 57 -0.90 0.90 -2.58
CA ALA A 57 -0.95 2.28 -3.03
C ALA A 57 -0.84 2.29 -4.56
N ARG A 58 -1.65 3.12 -5.22
CA ARG A 58 -1.57 3.29 -6.68
C ARG A 58 -1.53 4.75 -7.03
N LEU A 59 -0.46 5.17 -7.72
CA LEU A 59 -0.38 6.49 -8.33
C LEU A 59 -1.05 6.47 -9.71
N ILE A 60 -1.95 7.42 -9.96
CA ILE A 60 -2.78 7.49 -11.17
C ILE A 60 -2.62 8.88 -11.79
N SER A 61 -2.20 8.92 -13.07
CA SER A 61 -2.03 10.17 -13.83
C SER A 61 -3.33 10.56 -14.54
N GLU A 62 -4.38 10.83 -13.76
CA GLU A 62 -5.70 11.21 -14.26
C GLU A 62 -6.24 12.43 -13.51
N ALA A 63 -7.33 13.02 -14.01
CA ALA A 63 -8.03 14.09 -13.31
C ALA A 63 -8.42 13.65 -11.89
N VAL A 64 -8.37 14.58 -10.94
CA VAL A 64 -8.76 14.32 -9.56
C VAL A 64 -10.29 14.20 -9.49
N PRO A 65 -10.84 13.06 -9.04
CA PRO A 65 -12.29 12.88 -8.90
C PRO A 65 -12.90 13.86 -7.90
N ALA A 66 -14.16 14.23 -8.10
CA ALA A 66 -14.85 15.22 -7.27
C ALA A 66 -15.06 14.74 -5.81
N ASP A 67 -15.14 13.43 -5.60
CA ASP A 67 -15.29 12.77 -4.30
C ASP A 67 -13.94 12.40 -3.64
N ALA A 68 -12.81 12.69 -4.30
CA ALA A 68 -11.50 12.43 -3.73
C ALA A 68 -11.19 13.41 -2.58
N PHE A 69 -10.56 12.89 -1.53
CA PHE A 69 -10.00 13.72 -0.46
C PHE A 69 -8.86 14.57 -1.00
N GLN A 70 -8.87 15.86 -0.71
CA GLN A 70 -7.90 16.84 -1.20
C GLN A 70 -7.48 17.80 -0.09
N LEU A 71 -6.27 18.35 -0.21
CA LEU A 71 -5.77 19.43 0.63
C LEU A 71 -5.53 20.67 -0.23
N ALA A 72 -5.98 21.84 0.24
CA ALA A 72 -5.82 23.09 -0.50
C ALA A 72 -4.34 23.45 -0.71
N GLU A 73 -3.47 23.01 0.20
CA GLU A 73 -2.02 23.24 0.18
C GLU A 73 -1.28 22.34 -0.84
N VAL A 74 -1.96 21.32 -1.37
CA VAL A 74 -1.40 20.38 -2.36
C VAL A 74 -2.37 20.24 -3.53
N PRO A 75 -2.55 21.30 -4.33
CA PRO A 75 -3.50 21.29 -5.45
C PRO A 75 -3.11 20.23 -6.50
N GLY A 76 -4.12 19.66 -7.15
CA GLY A 76 -3.93 18.66 -8.21
C GLY A 76 -3.56 17.27 -7.71
N VAL A 77 -3.62 17.02 -6.40
CA VAL A 77 -3.49 15.68 -5.80
C VAL A 77 -4.76 15.37 -5.02
N GLY A 78 -5.39 14.23 -5.32
CA GLY A 78 -6.52 13.74 -4.56
C GLY A 78 -6.42 12.24 -4.29
N VAL A 79 -7.04 11.80 -3.19
CA VAL A 79 -6.96 10.42 -2.73
C VAL A 79 -8.36 9.85 -2.58
N ILE A 80 -8.61 8.73 -3.27
CA ILE A 80 -9.75 7.87 -2.99
C ILE A 80 -9.21 6.65 -2.24
N ASN A 81 -9.69 6.48 -1.01
CA ASN A 81 -9.31 5.33 -0.21
C ASN A 81 -10.01 4.04 -0.70
N ALA A 82 -9.29 2.93 -0.56
CA ALA A 82 -9.82 1.58 -0.73
C ALA A 82 -9.23 0.70 0.37
N LEU A 83 -9.88 -0.42 0.66
CA LEU A 83 -9.31 -1.45 1.54
C LEU A 83 -8.25 -2.25 0.78
N ALA A 84 -7.20 -2.65 1.47
CA ALA A 84 -6.26 -3.64 0.97
C ALA A 84 -6.96 -5.00 0.80
N ALA A 85 -6.57 -5.76 -0.21
CA ALA A 85 -7.16 -7.05 -0.54
C ALA A 85 -6.25 -8.20 -0.12
N GLY A 86 -6.87 -9.32 0.27
CA GLY A 86 -6.17 -10.52 0.72
C GLY A 86 -6.23 -10.69 2.23
N GLU A 87 -5.26 -11.43 2.77
CA GLU A 87 -5.22 -11.80 4.18
C GLU A 87 -4.06 -11.10 4.91
N LYS A 88 -4.19 -10.95 6.22
CA LYS A 88 -3.18 -10.31 7.06
C LYS A 88 -1.99 -11.26 7.30
N CYS A 89 -0.81 -10.86 6.84
CA CYS A 89 0.45 -11.53 7.16
C CYS A 89 0.77 -11.36 8.66
N GLN A 90 0.92 -12.46 9.40
CA GLN A 90 1.13 -12.38 10.86
C GLN A 90 2.50 -11.85 11.27
N ARG A 91 3.46 -11.78 10.35
CA ARG A 91 4.82 -11.29 10.62
C ARG A 91 5.02 -9.80 10.33
N CYS A 92 4.55 -9.32 9.19
CA CYS A 92 4.72 -7.91 8.78
C CYS A 92 3.44 -7.07 8.82
N TRP A 93 2.30 -7.72 9.10
CA TRP A 93 0.96 -7.12 9.24
C TRP A 93 0.39 -6.46 8.00
N MET A 94 1.08 -6.53 6.86
CA MET A 94 0.49 -6.15 5.58
C MET A 94 -0.64 -7.11 5.21
N ILE A 95 -1.68 -6.58 4.58
CA ILE A 95 -2.77 -7.34 3.97
C ILE A 95 -2.44 -7.54 2.51
N LEU A 96 -2.21 -8.79 2.12
CA LEU A 96 -1.66 -9.14 0.82
C LEU A 96 -2.40 -10.35 0.22
N PRO A 97 -2.70 -10.36 -1.09
CA PRO A 97 -3.39 -11.48 -1.73
C PRO A 97 -2.64 -12.81 -1.66
N GLU A 98 -1.31 -12.78 -1.55
CA GLU A 98 -0.48 -13.99 -1.55
C GLU A 98 -0.32 -14.65 -0.17
N VAL A 99 -0.86 -14.07 0.91
CA VAL A 99 -0.86 -14.74 2.22
C VAL A 99 -1.71 -16.01 2.12
N GLY A 100 -1.17 -17.13 2.63
CA GLY A 100 -1.79 -18.46 2.49
C GLY A 100 -1.32 -19.27 1.28
N THR A 101 -0.48 -18.70 0.41
CA THR A 101 -0.03 -19.39 -0.82
C THR A 101 1.26 -20.20 -0.67
N VAL A 102 2.04 -19.99 0.42
CA VAL A 102 3.32 -20.66 0.64
C VAL A 102 3.15 -21.86 1.56
N ALA A 103 3.37 -23.07 1.03
CA ALA A 103 3.27 -24.30 1.80
C ALA A 103 4.25 -24.33 2.98
N GLY A 104 3.74 -24.63 4.18
CA GLY A 104 4.49 -24.59 5.44
C GLY A 104 4.67 -23.19 6.03
N HIS A 105 4.12 -22.15 5.39
CA HIS A 105 4.15 -20.74 5.80
C HIS A 105 2.83 -20.03 5.46
N GLU A 106 1.69 -20.68 5.72
CA GLU A 106 0.36 -20.24 5.29
C GLU A 106 -0.12 -18.96 6.00
N ASP A 107 0.47 -18.59 7.14
CA ASP A 107 0.09 -17.41 7.92
C ASP A 107 0.87 -16.13 7.54
N VAL A 108 1.79 -16.23 6.58
CA VAL A 108 2.65 -15.11 6.17
C VAL A 108 2.68 -14.90 4.65
N CYS A 109 3.08 -13.70 4.22
CA CYS A 109 3.30 -13.41 2.80
C CYS A 109 4.62 -13.99 2.31
N GLN A 110 4.79 -14.10 0.99
CA GLN A 110 5.98 -14.68 0.35
C GLN A 110 7.30 -14.10 0.90
N ARG A 111 7.43 -12.77 0.95
CA ARG A 111 8.63 -12.11 1.50
C ARG A 111 8.94 -12.56 2.92
N CYS A 112 7.92 -12.78 3.73
CA CYS A 112 8.11 -13.21 5.10
C CYS A 112 8.45 -14.69 5.19
N ALA A 113 7.86 -15.54 4.34
CA ALA A 113 8.22 -16.94 4.22
C ALA A 113 9.70 -17.12 3.81
N ASP A 114 10.18 -16.37 2.82
CA ASP A 114 11.57 -16.45 2.34
C ASP A 114 12.60 -16.21 3.47
N VAL A 115 12.27 -15.28 4.37
CA VAL A 115 13.10 -14.97 5.54
C VAL A 115 13.06 -16.08 6.59
N LEU A 116 11.90 -16.71 6.78
CA LEU A 116 11.70 -17.78 7.75
C LEU A 116 12.22 -19.15 7.25
N ALA A 117 12.33 -19.34 5.94
CA ALA A 117 12.74 -20.58 5.33
C ALA A 117 14.11 -21.06 5.85
N THR A 118 14.20 -22.34 6.19
CA THR A 118 15.46 -22.99 6.55
C THR A 118 16.37 -23.15 5.32
N PRO A 119 17.68 -23.38 5.49
CA PRO A 119 18.58 -23.67 4.37
C PRO A 119 18.08 -24.82 3.47
N GLU A 120 17.54 -25.87 4.07
CA GLU A 120 17.00 -27.04 3.35
C GLU A 120 15.79 -26.68 2.48
N GLN A 121 14.92 -25.80 2.97
CA GLN A 121 13.75 -25.29 2.21
C GLN A 121 14.16 -24.33 1.09
N ARG A 122 15.31 -23.66 1.20
CA ARG A 122 15.86 -22.77 0.15
C ARG A 122 16.54 -23.55 -0.97
N GLU A 123 17.16 -24.67 -0.66
CA GLU A 123 17.89 -25.53 -1.61
C GLU A 123 17.00 -26.58 -2.30
N GLY A 124 15.83 -26.88 -1.72
CA GLY A 124 14.88 -27.90 -2.21
C GLY A 124 14.23 -27.64 -3.58
N GLY A 125 14.49 -26.49 -4.21
CA GLY A 125 14.09 -26.21 -5.60
C GLY A 125 14.97 -26.87 -6.66
N ILE A 126 16.07 -27.52 -6.27
CA ILE A 126 16.90 -28.36 -7.13
C ILE A 126 16.95 -29.75 -6.51
N ARG A 127 16.04 -30.64 -6.90
CA ARG A 127 16.27 -32.09 -6.97
C ARG A 127 15.04 -32.85 -7.53
N ASN A 128 15.28 -33.36 -8.73
CA ASN A 128 14.61 -34.37 -9.57
C ASN A 128 13.29 -34.00 -10.26
#